data_AF-A0A1S1GRE0-F1
#
_entry.id   AF-A0A1S1GRE0-F1
#
_cell.length_a   1.000
_cell.length_b   1.000
_cell.length_c   1.000
_cell.angle_alpha   90.00
_cell.angle_beta   90.00
_cell.angle_gamma   90.00
#
_symmetry.space_group_name_H-M   'P 1'
#
loop_
_entity.id
_entity.type
_entity.pdbx_description
1 polymer ?
#
loop_
_entity_poly.entity_id
_entity_poly.type
_entity_poly.pdbx_seq_one_letter_code
_entity_poly.pdbx_strand_id
1 'polypeptide(L)'
;MRTNDKVLLENINDYFSHKGMSPNLIDDIKEKFRSDIKKSEEQDQDYIEYRGKSPAQIILTIQRNLFALQLNPVIFFIINFILISYLYDKQYVQFQAITGISLFYCIVIFPITIILYTRIARKNYLYSNKFEMWVGIAIAIIALILITMQAFHFNWAIIPINIYGHQFVFFVGIILGLVGIFFKRLEFTGIGLLFCQKTIDAMITNPEIAQFFSLAIWILLVVLIIFYTIKLSARTRS
;
A
#
# COMPACT_ATOMS: atom_id res chain seq x y z
N MET A 1 3.14 -3.09 -34.99
CA MET A 1 4.39 -2.67 -34.32
C MET A 1 5.39 -2.16 -35.33
N ARG A 2 5.67 -0.87 -35.27
CA ARG A 2 6.60 -0.16 -36.18
C ARG A 2 8.06 -0.53 -35.86
N THR A 3 8.97 -0.26 -36.78
CA THR A 3 10.40 -0.59 -36.64
C THR A 3 11.01 0.11 -35.42
N ASN A 4 10.69 1.38 -35.19
CA ASN A 4 11.19 2.15 -34.06
C ASN A 4 10.73 1.59 -32.71
N ASP A 5 9.50 1.06 -32.63
CA ASP A 5 8.98 0.43 -31.41
C ASP A 5 9.67 -0.92 -31.10
N LYS A 6 10.05 -1.66 -32.15
CA LYS A 6 10.83 -2.91 -31.99
C LYS A 6 12.21 -2.64 -31.43
N VAL A 7 12.92 -1.64 -31.98
CA VAL A 7 14.23 -1.21 -31.51
C VAL A 7 14.16 -0.73 -30.06
N LEU A 8 13.09 -0.02 -29.68
CA LEU A 8 12.90 0.42 -28.30
C LEU A 8 12.70 -0.75 -27.32
N LEU A 9 11.94 -1.78 -27.71
CA LEU A 9 11.77 -2.99 -26.90
C LEU A 9 13.07 -3.78 -26.73
N GLU A 10 13.89 -3.85 -27.77
CA GLU A 10 15.21 -4.48 -27.72
C GLU A 10 16.15 -3.71 -26.79
N ASN A 11 16.19 -2.38 -26.90
CA ASN A 11 16.96 -1.54 -25.98
C ASN A 11 16.52 -1.71 -24.50
N ILE A 12 15.22 -1.85 -24.25
CA ILE A 12 14.68 -2.14 -22.91
C ILE A 12 15.17 -3.51 -22.44
N ASN A 13 15.09 -4.53 -23.29
CA ASN A 13 15.55 -5.88 -22.98
C ASN A 13 17.03 -5.89 -22.61
N ASP A 14 17.86 -5.29 -23.45
CA ASP A 14 19.31 -5.31 -23.29
C ASP A 14 19.75 -4.55 -22.05
N TYR A 15 19.14 -3.38 -21.81
CA TYR A 15 19.42 -2.59 -20.62
C TYR A 15 19.09 -3.34 -19.33
N PHE A 16 17.90 -3.92 -19.21
CA PHE A 16 17.48 -4.61 -17.99
C PHE A 16 18.16 -5.97 -17.82
N SER A 17 18.49 -6.66 -18.91
CA SER A 17 19.30 -7.88 -18.88
C SER A 17 20.71 -7.58 -18.38
N HIS A 18 21.36 -6.52 -18.89
CA HIS A 18 22.67 -6.08 -18.41
C HIS A 18 22.63 -5.61 -16.94
N LYS A 19 21.50 -5.10 -16.46
CA LYS A 19 21.30 -4.76 -15.04
C LYS A 19 21.05 -5.98 -14.14
N GLY A 20 21.04 -7.20 -14.69
CA GLY A 20 20.83 -8.43 -13.93
C GLY A 20 19.38 -8.61 -13.44
N MET A 21 18.42 -8.03 -14.14
CA MET A 21 17.00 -8.19 -13.81
C MET A 21 16.50 -9.57 -14.22
N SER A 22 15.62 -10.19 -13.42
CA SER A 22 15.10 -11.52 -13.73
C SER A 22 14.33 -11.53 -15.07
N PRO A 23 14.49 -12.58 -15.90
CA PRO A 23 13.84 -12.65 -17.22
C PRO A 23 12.33 -12.47 -17.17
N ASN A 24 11.67 -13.05 -16.17
CA ASN A 24 10.23 -12.93 -15.98
C ASN A 24 9.77 -11.47 -15.78
N LEU A 25 10.58 -10.65 -15.09
CA LEU A 25 10.26 -9.24 -14.88
C LEU A 25 10.47 -8.43 -16.17
N ILE A 26 11.51 -8.76 -16.94
CA ILE A 26 11.76 -8.17 -18.25
C ILE A 26 10.61 -8.50 -19.21
N ASP A 27 10.12 -9.73 -19.19
CA ASP A 27 9.02 -10.16 -20.05
C ASP A 27 7.70 -9.50 -19.67
N ASP A 28 7.38 -9.36 -18.38
CA ASP A 28 6.23 -8.55 -17.93
C ASP A 28 6.35 -7.10 -18.44
N ILE A 29 7.54 -6.49 -18.33
CA ILE A 29 7.79 -5.13 -18.85
C ILE A 29 7.49 -5.06 -20.34
N LYS A 30 8.01 -6.01 -21.14
CA LYS A 30 7.77 -6.06 -22.58
C LYS A 30 6.28 -6.22 -22.90
N GLU A 31 5.57 -7.11 -22.20
CA GLU A 31 4.14 -7.32 -22.43
C GLU A 31 3.31 -6.06 -22.16
N LYS A 32 3.54 -5.40 -21.02
CA LYS A 32 2.84 -4.14 -20.73
C LYS A 32 3.23 -3.03 -21.70
N PHE A 33 4.48 -3.00 -22.13
CA PHE A 33 4.94 -2.04 -23.13
C PHE A 33 4.25 -2.28 -24.48
N ARG A 34 4.14 -3.53 -24.93
CA ARG A 34 3.38 -3.91 -26.13
C ARG A 34 1.90 -3.50 -26.04
N SER A 35 1.28 -3.68 -24.87
CA SER A 35 -0.09 -3.21 -24.66
C SER A 35 -0.22 -1.69 -24.70
N ASP A 36 0.80 -0.95 -24.25
CA ASP A 36 0.78 0.52 -24.23
C ASP A 36 1.11 1.11 -25.61
N ILE A 37 1.94 0.43 -26.42
CA ILE A 37 2.22 0.78 -27.83
C ILE A 37 0.92 0.80 -28.65
N LYS A 38 -0.04 -0.07 -28.38
CA LYS A 38 -1.33 -0.05 -29.10
C LYS A 38 -2.02 1.31 -29.03
N LYS A 39 -1.85 2.07 -27.94
CA LYS A 39 -2.41 3.41 -27.80
C LYS A 39 -1.73 4.45 -28.68
N SER A 40 -0.43 4.30 -28.95
CA SER A 40 0.27 5.18 -29.91
C SER A 40 -0.06 4.79 -31.34
N GLU A 41 -0.21 3.49 -31.63
CA GLU A 41 -0.68 2.99 -32.93
C GLU A 41 -2.09 3.50 -33.26
N GLU A 42 -3.00 3.57 -32.28
CA GLU A 42 -4.33 4.20 -32.43
C GLU A 42 -4.28 5.69 -32.82
N GLN A 43 -3.20 6.38 -32.48
CA GLN A 43 -2.98 7.80 -32.80
C GLN A 43 -2.09 8.01 -34.03
N ASP A 44 -1.74 6.92 -34.72
CA ASP A 44 -0.81 6.89 -35.86
C ASP A 44 0.56 7.53 -35.57
N GLN A 45 1.00 7.50 -34.31
CA GLN A 45 2.29 8.07 -33.87
C GLN A 45 3.27 7.00 -33.39
N ASP A 46 4.57 7.30 -33.53
CA ASP A 46 5.61 6.47 -32.94
C ASP A 46 5.55 6.56 -31.42
N TYR A 47 5.88 5.49 -30.71
CA TYR A 47 5.71 5.46 -29.26
C TYR A 47 6.52 6.54 -28.53
N ILE A 48 7.73 6.86 -29.02
CA ILE A 48 8.59 7.91 -28.48
C ILE A 48 7.91 9.29 -28.58
N GLU A 49 7.23 9.53 -29.71
CA GLU A 49 6.55 10.78 -30.02
C GLU A 49 5.25 10.90 -29.21
N TYR A 50 4.43 9.85 -29.18
CA TYR A 50 3.25 9.75 -28.32
C TYR A 50 3.57 10.01 -26.84
N ARG A 51 4.73 9.51 -26.38
CA ARG A 51 5.19 9.69 -25.00
C ARG A 51 5.88 11.03 -24.75
N GLY A 52 6.27 11.76 -25.80
CA GLY A 52 7.06 12.99 -25.72
C GLY A 52 8.37 12.83 -24.95
N LYS A 53 9.01 11.65 -25.04
CA LYS A 53 10.18 11.28 -24.21
C LYS A 53 11.21 10.49 -25.02
N SER A 54 12.48 10.72 -24.75
CA SER A 54 13.55 9.92 -25.37
C SER A 54 13.55 8.47 -24.86
N PRO A 55 14.11 7.51 -25.63
CA PRO A 55 14.29 6.11 -25.19
C PRO A 55 14.94 5.99 -23.81
N ALA A 56 16.00 6.75 -23.56
CA ALA A 56 16.69 6.77 -22.27
C ALA A 56 15.78 7.25 -21.14
N GLN A 57 14.96 8.29 -21.36
CA GLN A 57 14.01 8.78 -20.36
C GLN A 57 12.89 7.77 -20.06
N ILE A 58 12.47 6.98 -21.05
CA ILE A 58 11.51 5.89 -20.88
C ILE A 58 12.12 4.79 -20.01
N ILE A 59 13.33 4.33 -20.33
CA ILE A 59 14.07 3.32 -19.56
C ILE A 59 14.27 3.77 -18.10
N LEU A 60 14.74 5.01 -17.90
CA LEU A 60 14.90 5.60 -16.55
C LEU A 60 13.57 5.69 -15.78
N THR A 61 12.47 6.01 -16.48
CA THR A 61 11.13 6.02 -15.87
C THR A 61 10.74 4.63 -15.40
N ILE A 62 10.95 3.60 -16.23
CA ILE A 62 10.67 2.20 -15.91
C ILE A 62 11.49 1.76 -14.69
N GLN A 63 12.80 1.99 -14.71
CA GLN A 63 13.70 1.61 -13.61
C GLN A 63 13.26 2.22 -12.28
N ARG A 64 13.01 3.54 -12.24
CA ARG A 64 12.58 4.23 -11.01
C ARG A 64 11.24 3.70 -10.51
N ASN A 65 10.29 3.48 -11.40
CA ASN A 65 8.95 3.08 -11.03
C ASN A 65 8.86 1.60 -10.62
N LEU A 66 9.72 0.73 -11.14
CA LEU A 66 9.85 -0.66 -10.69
C LEU A 66 10.18 -0.71 -9.19
N PHE A 67 11.15 0.10 -8.77
CA PHE A 67 11.51 0.22 -7.37
C PHE A 67 10.35 0.73 -6.51
N ALA A 68 9.68 1.78 -6.99
CA ALA A 68 8.49 2.33 -6.30
C ALA A 68 7.36 1.30 -6.18
N LEU A 69 7.11 0.49 -7.22
CA LEU A 69 6.10 -0.58 -7.18
C LEU A 69 6.43 -1.68 -6.18
N GLN A 70 7.71 -2.06 -6.06
CA GLN A 70 8.15 -3.07 -5.11
C GLN A 70 8.05 -2.58 -3.67
N LEU A 71 8.41 -1.32 -3.41
CA LEU A 71 8.36 -0.73 -2.07
C LEU A 71 6.97 -0.27 -1.64
N ASN A 72 6.08 0.07 -2.57
CA ASN A 72 4.75 0.62 -2.27
C ASN A 72 3.94 -0.27 -1.28
N PRO A 73 3.82 -1.60 -1.47
CA PRO A 73 3.21 -2.50 -0.48
C PRO A 73 3.85 -2.45 0.90
N VAL A 74 5.18 -2.40 0.97
CA VAL A 74 5.93 -2.38 2.24
C VAL A 74 5.67 -1.07 2.99
N ILE A 75 5.80 0.06 2.30
CA ILE A 75 5.58 1.38 2.87
C ILE A 75 4.13 1.54 3.33
N PHE A 76 3.17 1.12 2.49
CA PHE A 76 1.75 1.13 2.83
C PHE A 76 1.49 0.32 4.10
N PHE A 77 2.04 -0.88 4.21
CA PHE A 77 1.88 -1.72 5.38
C PHE A 77 2.47 -1.07 6.63
N ILE A 78 3.75 -0.67 6.60
CA ILE A 78 4.46 -0.13 7.77
C ILE A 78 3.81 1.15 8.29
N ILE A 79 3.51 2.12 7.41
CA ILE A 79 2.93 3.40 7.82
C ILE A 79 1.58 3.17 8.49
N ASN A 80 0.68 2.42 7.85
CA ASN A 80 -0.65 2.19 8.41
C ASN A 80 -0.61 1.29 9.65
N PHE A 81 0.32 0.34 9.72
CA PHE A 81 0.54 -0.49 10.90
C PHE A 81 0.92 0.35 12.12
N ILE A 82 1.88 1.27 11.96
CA ILE A 82 2.32 2.15 13.05
C ILE A 82 1.18 3.09 13.46
N LEU A 83 0.55 3.75 12.49
CA LEU A 83 -0.51 4.72 12.76
C LEU A 83 -1.72 4.09 13.46
N ILE A 84 -2.22 2.94 12.99
CA ILE A 84 -3.33 2.28 13.68
C ILE A 84 -2.92 1.77 15.06
N SER A 85 -1.72 1.21 15.19
CA SER A 85 -1.25 0.65 16.46
C SER A 85 -1.09 1.73 17.52
N TYR A 86 -0.63 2.92 17.13
CA TYR A 86 -0.30 4.01 18.05
C TYR A 86 -1.44 4.99 18.28
N LEU A 87 -2.20 5.34 17.23
CA LEU A 87 -3.26 6.34 17.33
C LEU A 87 -4.58 5.74 17.82
N TYR A 88 -4.90 4.51 17.38
CA TYR A 88 -6.15 3.84 17.74
C TYR A 88 -5.96 3.07 19.06
N ASP A 89 -6.26 3.72 20.17
CA ASP A 89 -6.09 3.12 21.50
C ASP A 89 -7.29 2.23 21.86
N LYS A 90 -6.97 1.01 22.31
CA LYS A 90 -7.94 -0.01 22.68
C LYS A 90 -8.67 0.35 23.99
N GLN A 91 -8.05 1.13 24.88
CA GLN A 91 -8.69 1.59 26.11
C GLN A 91 -9.92 2.46 25.83
N TYR A 92 -9.82 3.41 24.89
CA TYR A 92 -10.96 4.26 24.55
C TYR A 92 -12.13 3.48 23.94
N VAL A 93 -11.86 2.38 23.23
CA VAL A 93 -12.92 1.51 22.67
C VAL A 93 -13.80 0.93 23.78
N GLN A 94 -13.21 0.51 24.90
CA GLN A 94 -13.96 -0.01 26.05
C GLN A 94 -14.87 1.06 26.68
N PHE A 95 -14.45 2.32 26.62
CA PHE A 95 -15.21 3.48 27.08
C PHE A 95 -16.09 4.12 26.00
N GLN A 96 -16.26 3.47 24.83
CA GLN A 96 -17.06 4.01 23.72
C GLN A 96 -16.58 5.41 23.29
N ALA A 97 -15.27 5.54 23.11
CA ALA A 97 -14.62 6.79 22.78
C ALA A 97 -13.50 6.59 21.75
N ILE A 98 -13.12 7.69 21.10
CA ILE A 98 -11.99 7.76 20.19
C ILE A 98 -11.27 9.09 20.38
N THR A 99 -9.99 9.18 20.03
CA THR A 99 -9.31 10.49 19.95
C THR A 99 -9.61 11.18 18.63
N GLY A 100 -9.62 12.51 18.60
CA GLY A 100 -9.74 13.28 17.36
C GLY A 100 -8.66 12.91 16.34
N ILE A 101 -7.45 12.60 16.82
CA ILE A 101 -6.34 12.12 15.98
C ILE A 101 -6.63 10.77 15.32
N SER A 102 -7.14 9.78 16.07
CA SER A 102 -7.44 8.46 15.48
C SER A 102 -8.63 8.52 14.53
N LEU A 103 -9.63 9.35 14.83
CA LEU A 103 -10.72 9.62 13.90
C LEU A 103 -10.21 10.23 12.59
N PHE A 104 -9.33 11.24 12.68
CA PHE A 104 -8.69 11.85 11.52
C PHE A 104 -7.87 10.85 10.70
N TYR A 105 -7.10 9.98 11.36
CA TYR A 105 -6.40 8.90 10.68
C TYR A 105 -7.36 7.97 9.92
N CYS A 106 -8.41 7.48 10.58
CA CYS A 106 -9.35 6.54 9.97
C CYS A 106 -10.14 7.13 8.79
N ILE A 107 -10.55 8.40 8.87
CA ILE A 107 -11.42 9.03 7.85
C ILE A 107 -10.60 9.67 6.73
N VAL A 108 -9.41 10.21 7.02
CA VAL A 108 -8.65 11.01 6.06
C VAL A 108 -7.40 10.28 5.60
N ILE A 109 -6.50 9.95 6.52
CA ILE A 109 -5.18 9.43 6.16
C ILE A 109 -5.29 8.03 5.55
N PHE A 110 -6.04 7.13 6.18
CA PHE A 110 -6.17 5.75 5.74
C PHE A 110 -6.80 5.61 4.33
N PRO A 111 -7.91 6.29 4.00
CA PRO A 111 -8.43 6.28 2.63
C PRO A 111 -7.46 6.86 1.60
N ILE A 112 -6.75 7.95 1.95
CA ILE A 112 -5.75 8.55 1.06
C ILE A 112 -4.58 7.56 0.81
N THR A 113 -4.12 6.82 1.82
CA THR A 113 -3.05 5.82 1.62
C THR A 113 -3.51 4.67 0.72
N ILE A 114 -4.78 4.24 0.81
CA ILE A 114 -5.36 3.25 -0.12
C ILE A 114 -5.42 3.81 -1.55
N ILE A 115 -5.88 5.04 -1.74
CA ILE A 115 -5.94 5.70 -3.06
C ILE A 115 -4.53 5.82 -3.65
N LEU A 116 -3.56 6.24 -2.84
CA LEU A 116 -2.17 6.35 -3.28
C LEU A 116 -1.61 5.00 -3.72
N TYR A 117 -1.80 3.98 -2.89
CA TYR A 117 -1.36 2.63 -3.16
C TYR A 117 -1.95 2.09 -4.47
N THR A 118 -3.25 2.26 -4.70
CA THR A 118 -3.94 1.80 -5.91
C THR A 118 -3.53 2.58 -7.16
N ARG A 119 -3.33 3.90 -7.05
CA ARG A 119 -2.84 4.73 -8.17
C ARG A 119 -1.44 4.34 -8.62
N ILE A 120 -0.51 4.10 -7.68
CA ILE A 120 0.84 3.64 -8.00
C ILE A 120 0.77 2.27 -8.69
N ALA A 121 -0.04 1.34 -8.18
CA ALA A 121 -0.23 0.03 -8.80
C ALA A 121 -0.82 0.13 -10.21
N ARG A 122 -1.77 1.05 -10.44
CA ARG A 122 -2.42 1.23 -11.76
C ARG A 122 -1.49 1.84 -12.81
N LYS A 123 -0.65 2.81 -12.42
CA LYS A 123 0.33 3.43 -13.32
C LYS A 123 1.43 2.47 -13.77
N ASN A 124 1.61 1.36 -13.05
CA ASN A 124 2.67 0.38 -13.28
C ASN A 124 4.06 1.08 -13.37
N TYR A 125 5.02 0.46 -14.07
CA TYR A 125 6.34 1.02 -14.28
C TYR A 125 6.41 2.02 -15.46
N LEU A 126 5.37 2.08 -16.30
CA LEU A 126 5.42 2.85 -17.54
C LEU A 126 5.24 4.36 -17.35
N TYR A 127 4.44 4.81 -16.38
CA TYR A 127 4.05 6.22 -16.22
C TYR A 127 4.68 6.86 -14.99
N SER A 128 4.96 8.16 -15.05
CA SER A 128 5.58 8.88 -13.94
C SER A 128 4.70 8.92 -12.69
N ASN A 129 5.29 8.57 -11.55
CA ASN A 129 4.66 8.61 -10.21
C ASN A 129 5.05 9.85 -9.39
N LYS A 130 5.50 10.94 -10.04
CA LYS A 130 5.97 12.17 -9.34
C LYS A 130 4.92 12.76 -8.39
N PHE A 131 3.66 12.84 -8.83
CA PHE A 131 2.57 13.37 -8.00
C PHE A 131 2.32 12.48 -6.79
N GLU A 132 2.23 11.17 -7.02
CA GLU A 132 2.05 10.17 -5.97
C GLU A 132 3.20 10.20 -4.95
N MET A 133 4.44 10.41 -5.40
CA MET A 133 5.60 10.57 -4.52
C MET A 133 5.44 11.77 -3.57
N TRP A 134 5.07 12.94 -4.09
CA TRP A 134 4.85 14.13 -3.26
C TRP A 134 3.72 13.95 -2.25
N VAL A 135 2.62 13.33 -2.66
CA VAL A 135 1.52 12.97 -1.75
C VAL A 135 2.00 12.00 -0.67
N GLY A 136 2.79 11.00 -1.03
CA GLY A 136 3.38 10.05 -0.08
C GLY A 136 4.30 10.72 0.95
N ILE A 137 5.14 11.67 0.52
CA ILE A 137 5.98 12.47 1.43
C ILE A 137 5.12 13.30 2.38
N ALA A 138 4.08 13.96 1.87
CA ALA A 138 3.15 14.72 2.70
C ALA A 138 2.47 13.84 3.76
N ILE A 139 2.02 12.63 3.39
CA ILE A 139 1.45 11.66 4.33
C ILE A 139 2.48 11.25 5.40
N ALA A 140 3.73 11.00 5.02
CA ALA A 140 4.78 10.63 5.97
C ALA A 140 5.05 11.75 7.00
N ILE A 141 5.06 13.00 6.55
CA ILE A 141 5.22 14.17 7.44
C ILE A 141 4.02 14.27 8.39
N ILE A 142 2.80 14.16 7.86
CA ILE A 142 1.58 14.19 8.69
C ILE A 142 1.57 13.04 9.68
N ALA A 143 1.93 11.83 9.25
CA ALA A 143 2.02 10.65 10.12
C ALA A 143 2.97 10.88 11.29
N LEU A 144 4.15 11.46 11.03
CA LEU A 144 5.11 11.81 12.07
C LEU A 144 4.52 12.82 13.06
N ILE A 145 3.87 13.88 12.56
CA ILE A 145 3.21 14.89 13.39
C ILE A 145 2.14 14.24 14.28
N LEU A 146 1.27 13.39 13.73
CA LEU A 146 0.21 12.73 14.50
C LEU A 146 0.79 11.84 15.60
N ILE A 147 1.86 11.09 15.32
CA ILE A 147 2.56 10.25 16.31
C ILE A 147 3.16 11.13 17.41
N THR A 148 3.87 12.19 17.05
CA THR A 148 4.47 13.12 18.03
C THR A 148 3.39 13.75 18.92
N MET A 149 2.28 14.20 18.33
CA MET A 149 1.18 14.79 19.10
C MET A 149 0.57 13.80 20.09
N GLN A 150 0.29 12.57 19.65
CA GLN A 150 -0.21 11.52 20.52
C GLN A 150 0.78 11.19 21.64
N ALA A 151 2.09 11.21 21.37
CA ALA A 151 3.14 10.99 22.36
C ALA A 151 3.17 12.06 23.46
N PHE A 152 2.80 13.30 23.13
CA PHE A 152 2.64 14.41 24.09
C PHE A 152 1.19 14.56 24.60
N HIS A 153 0.34 13.54 24.40
CA HIS A 153 -1.07 13.53 24.81
C HIS A 153 -1.94 14.66 24.22
N PHE A 154 -1.52 15.27 23.11
CA PHE A 154 -2.27 16.31 22.43
C PHE A 154 -3.30 15.71 21.45
N ASN A 155 -4.41 15.19 21.97
CA ASN A 155 -5.29 14.26 21.24
C ASN A 155 -6.44 14.90 20.42
N TRP A 156 -6.45 16.23 20.24
CA TRP A 156 -7.53 16.96 19.53
C TRP A 156 -8.95 16.65 20.03
N ALA A 157 -9.08 16.41 21.35
CA ALA A 157 -10.29 15.97 22.07
C ALA A 157 -10.57 14.45 22.04
N ILE A 158 -11.32 14.02 23.06
CA ILE A 158 -11.88 12.67 23.19
C ILE A 158 -13.34 12.76 22.76
N ILE A 159 -13.69 12.03 21.72
CA ILE A 159 -15.00 12.06 21.09
C ILE A 159 -15.72 10.76 21.47
N PRO A 160 -16.90 10.83 22.12
CA PRO A 160 -17.69 9.64 22.36
C PRO A 160 -18.20 9.08 21.03
N ILE A 161 -18.01 7.79 20.80
CA ILE A 161 -18.54 7.06 19.66
C ILE A 161 -19.33 5.86 20.18
N ASN A 162 -20.55 5.72 19.70
CA ASN A 162 -21.40 4.58 19.99
C ASN A 162 -20.67 3.26 19.66
N ILE A 163 -20.92 2.20 20.44
CA ILE A 163 -20.35 0.86 20.21
C ILE A 163 -20.49 0.40 18.75
N TYR A 164 -21.60 0.73 18.07
CA TYR A 164 -21.82 0.41 16.66
C TYR A 164 -20.77 1.02 15.72
N GLY A 165 -20.18 2.18 16.06
CA GLY A 165 -19.10 2.79 15.30
C GLY A 165 -17.81 1.96 15.36
N HIS A 166 -17.47 1.42 16.53
CA HIS A 166 -16.33 0.51 16.67
C HIS A 166 -16.59 -0.85 15.99
N GLN A 167 -17.82 -1.35 16.05
CA GLN A 167 -18.23 -2.57 15.31
C GLN A 167 -18.14 -2.37 13.80
N PHE A 168 -18.52 -1.20 13.29
CA PHE A 168 -18.34 -0.87 11.87
C PHE A 168 -16.87 -0.96 11.46
N VAL A 169 -15.96 -0.38 12.26
CA VAL A 169 -14.51 -0.46 12.02
C VAL A 169 -14.01 -1.92 12.05
N PHE A 170 -14.54 -2.76 12.93
CA PHE A 170 -14.26 -4.20 12.96
C PHE A 170 -14.65 -4.88 11.64
N PHE A 171 -15.85 -4.62 11.12
CA PHE A 171 -16.31 -5.19 9.84
C PHE A 171 -15.49 -4.67 8.65
N VAL A 172 -15.09 -3.40 8.65
CA VAL A 172 -14.13 -2.88 7.66
C VAL A 172 -12.83 -3.68 7.71
N GLY A 173 -12.34 -4.02 8.90
CA GLY A 173 -11.19 -4.90 9.11
C GLY A 173 -11.36 -6.27 8.46
N ILE A 174 -12.52 -6.92 8.63
CA ILE A 174 -12.83 -8.21 8.00
C ILE A 174 -12.82 -8.09 6.47
N ILE A 175 -13.48 -7.06 5.92
CA ILE A 175 -13.55 -6.85 4.46
C ILE A 175 -12.14 -6.66 3.90
N LEU A 176 -11.31 -5.81 4.53
CA LEU A 176 -9.91 -5.61 4.12
C LEU A 176 -9.10 -6.91 4.22
N GLY A 177 -9.33 -7.70 5.27
CA GLY A 177 -8.80 -9.04 5.47
C GLY A 177 -9.03 -9.95 4.27
N LEU A 178 -10.32 -10.12 3.92
CA LEU A 178 -10.78 -10.99 2.84
C LEU A 178 -10.33 -10.49 1.47
N VAL A 179 -10.44 -9.19 1.20
CA VAL A 179 -9.97 -8.56 -0.05
C VAL A 179 -8.46 -8.77 -0.21
N GLY A 180 -7.68 -8.61 0.87
CA GLY A 180 -6.24 -8.85 0.86
C GLY A 180 -5.89 -10.29 0.51
N ILE A 181 -6.58 -11.27 1.09
CA ILE A 181 -6.38 -12.70 0.78
C ILE A 181 -6.76 -12.98 -0.68
N PHE A 182 -7.94 -12.52 -1.12
CA PHE A 182 -8.47 -12.76 -2.47
C PHE A 182 -7.53 -12.22 -3.56
N PHE A 183 -7.02 -10.99 -3.39
CA PHE A 183 -6.09 -10.38 -4.35
C PHE A 183 -4.62 -10.71 -4.08
N LYS A 184 -4.32 -11.62 -3.14
CA LYS A 184 -2.94 -12.00 -2.73
C LYS A 184 -2.08 -10.79 -2.27
N ARG A 185 -2.72 -9.76 -1.71
CA ARG A 185 -2.11 -8.54 -1.15
C ARG A 185 -2.13 -8.61 0.38
N LEU A 186 -1.14 -9.28 0.94
CA LEU A 186 -1.04 -9.60 2.38
C LEU A 186 -0.98 -8.35 3.26
N GLU A 187 -0.51 -7.22 2.73
CA GLU A 187 -0.50 -5.94 3.41
C GLU A 187 -1.92 -5.49 3.81
N PHE A 188 -2.95 -5.71 2.98
CA PHE A 188 -4.33 -5.40 3.34
C PHE A 188 -4.86 -6.38 4.38
N THR A 189 -4.44 -7.65 4.29
CA THR A 189 -4.81 -8.64 5.29
C THR A 189 -4.25 -8.28 6.66
N GLY A 190 -2.99 -7.86 6.74
CA GLY A 190 -2.39 -7.43 7.99
C GLY A 190 -3.05 -6.17 8.57
N ILE A 191 -3.36 -5.16 7.73
CA ILE A 191 -4.08 -3.98 8.22
C ILE A 191 -5.52 -4.33 8.65
N GLY A 192 -6.21 -5.21 7.92
CA GLY A 192 -7.54 -5.68 8.29
C GLY A 192 -7.55 -6.39 9.64
N LEU A 193 -6.58 -7.29 9.86
CA LEU A 193 -6.39 -7.97 11.15
C LEU A 193 -6.10 -6.98 12.29
N LEU A 194 -5.34 -5.90 12.05
CA LEU A 194 -5.10 -4.86 13.05
C LEU A 194 -6.38 -4.12 13.43
N PHE A 195 -7.22 -3.75 12.47
CA PHE A 195 -8.53 -3.16 12.77
C PHE A 195 -9.37 -4.10 13.63
N CYS A 196 -9.44 -5.38 13.27
CA CYS A 196 -10.14 -6.38 14.06
C CYS A 196 -9.56 -6.50 15.49
N GLN A 197 -8.23 -6.53 15.62
CA GLN A 197 -7.55 -6.62 16.91
C GLN A 197 -7.88 -5.44 17.83
N LYS A 198 -7.89 -4.23 17.28
CA LYS A 198 -8.15 -2.99 18.01
C LYS A 198 -9.61 -2.83 18.43
N THR A 199 -10.53 -3.47 17.72
CA THR A 199 -11.99 -3.28 17.91
C THR A 199 -12.71 -4.53 18.42
N ILE A 200 -11.98 -5.61 18.70
CA ILE A 200 -12.56 -6.88 19.19
C ILE A 200 -13.39 -6.71 20.48
N ASP A 201 -13.01 -5.78 21.35
CA ASP A 201 -13.71 -5.51 22.60
C ASP A 201 -15.10 -4.87 22.36
N ALA A 202 -15.33 -4.24 21.20
CA ALA A 202 -16.65 -3.75 20.82
C ALA A 202 -17.57 -4.87 20.28
N MET A 203 -16.99 -6.02 19.91
CA MET A 203 -17.73 -7.19 19.41
C MET A 203 -18.02 -8.21 20.51
N ILE A 204 -17.09 -8.38 21.45
CA ILE A 204 -17.16 -9.40 22.49
C ILE A 204 -17.18 -8.70 23.85
N THR A 205 -18.33 -8.75 24.52
CA THR A 205 -18.53 -8.10 25.82
C THR A 205 -17.84 -8.83 26.96
N ASN A 206 -17.59 -10.15 26.83
CA ASN A 206 -16.83 -10.91 27.82
C ASN A 206 -15.32 -10.62 27.66
N PRO A 207 -14.67 -9.99 28.67
CA PRO A 207 -13.27 -9.58 28.56
C PRO A 207 -12.28 -10.73 28.36
N GLU A 208 -12.52 -11.89 29.00
CA GLU A 208 -11.63 -13.06 28.89
C GLU A 208 -11.64 -13.63 27.47
N ILE A 209 -12.84 -13.75 26.89
CA ILE A 209 -13.03 -14.22 25.52
C ILE A 209 -12.43 -13.20 24.54
N ALA A 210 -12.68 -11.91 24.73
CA ALA A 210 -12.13 -10.85 23.89
C ALA A 210 -10.59 -10.84 23.91
N GLN A 211 -9.98 -11.07 25.07
CA GLN A 211 -8.53 -11.18 25.22
C GLN A 211 -7.96 -12.41 24.48
N PHE A 212 -8.62 -13.56 24.58
CA PHE A 212 -8.22 -14.76 23.84
C PHE A 212 -8.21 -14.52 22.32
N PHE A 213 -9.29 -13.96 21.76
CA PHE A 213 -9.34 -13.62 20.34
C PHE A 213 -8.33 -12.54 19.96
N SER A 214 -8.14 -11.52 20.81
CA SER A 214 -7.11 -10.49 20.60
C SER A 214 -5.71 -11.10 20.49
N LEU A 215 -5.37 -12.07 21.35
CA LEU A 215 -4.09 -12.76 21.32
C LEU A 215 -3.96 -13.62 20.05
N ALA A 216 -5.00 -14.35 19.67
CA ALA A 216 -5.02 -15.15 18.46
C ALA A 216 -4.77 -14.29 17.20
N ILE A 217 -5.39 -13.10 17.12
CA ILE A 217 -5.16 -12.16 16.00
C ILE A 217 -3.72 -11.65 16.00
N TRP A 218 -3.13 -11.36 17.16
CA TRP A 218 -1.72 -10.99 17.25
C TRP A 218 -0.77 -12.07 16.76
N ILE A 219 -1.02 -13.34 17.10
CA ILE A 219 -0.23 -14.48 16.60
C ILE A 219 -0.33 -14.55 15.06
N LEU A 220 -1.54 -14.40 14.51
CA LEU A 220 -1.74 -14.38 13.06
C LEU A 220 -1.00 -13.21 12.38
N LEU A 221 -1.00 -12.03 12.99
CA LEU A 221 -0.25 -10.87 12.51
C LEU A 221 1.26 -11.15 12.47
N VAL A 222 1.82 -11.74 13.53
CA VAL A 222 3.24 -12.10 13.59
C VAL A 222 3.60 -13.10 12.50
N VAL A 223 2.82 -14.17 12.34
CA VAL A 223 3.02 -15.16 11.28
C VAL A 223 2.96 -14.51 9.89
N LEU A 224 1.99 -13.62 9.67
CA LEU A 224 1.85 -12.88 8.41
C LEU A 224 3.06 -12.00 8.14
N ILE A 225 3.57 -11.27 9.13
CA ILE A 225 4.76 -10.42 9.00
C ILE A 225 5.99 -11.25 8.66
N ILE A 226 6.20 -12.38 9.35
CA ILE A 226 7.33 -13.29 9.06
C ILE A 226 7.22 -13.82 7.63
N PHE A 227 6.05 -14.34 7.25
CA PHE A 227 5.82 -14.86 5.89
C PHE A 227 6.03 -13.78 4.82
N TYR A 228 5.51 -12.58 5.05
CA TYR A 228 5.68 -11.43 4.16
C TYR A 228 7.15 -11.04 4.00
N THR A 229 7.90 -11.04 5.09
CA THR A 229 9.34 -10.74 5.10
C THR A 229 10.14 -11.78 4.33
N ILE A 230 9.85 -13.08 4.53
CA ILE A 230 10.48 -14.18 3.77
C ILE A 230 10.20 -14.00 2.27
N LYS A 231 8.94 -13.75 1.90
CA LYS A 231 8.54 -13.54 0.50
C LYS A 231 9.25 -12.34 -0.12
N LEU A 232 9.43 -11.26 0.63
CA LEU A 232 10.17 -10.08 0.18
C LEU A 232 11.66 -10.40 -0.06
N SER A 233 12.29 -11.10 0.88
CA SER A 233 13.70 -11.51 0.81
C SER A 233 13.99 -12.47 -0.35
N ALA A 234 13.07 -13.40 -0.63
CA ALA A 234 13.18 -14.32 -1.76
C ALA A 234 13.17 -13.57 -3.11
N ARG A 235 12.42 -12.46 -3.21
CA ARG A 235 12.29 -11.65 -4.43
C ARG A 235 13.55 -10.85 -4.78
N THR A 236 14.39 -10.57 -3.78
CA THR A 236 15.68 -9.88 -3.97
C THR A 236 16.84 -10.80 -4.34
N ARG A 237 16.65 -12.13 -4.28
CA ARG A 237 17.66 -13.14 -4.63
C ARG A 237 17.54 -13.71 -6.06
N SER A 238 16.53 -13.29 -6.82
CA SER A 238 16.29 -13.70 -8.22
C SER A 238 16.61 -12.59 -9.21
#